data_AF-A0A316HQ49-F1
#
_entry.id   AF-A0A316HQ49-F1
#
_cell.length_a   1.000
_cell.length_b   1.000
_cell.length_c   1.000
_cell.angle_alpha   90.00
_cell.angle_beta   90.00
_cell.angle_gamma   90.00
#
_symmetry.space_group_name_H-M   'P 1'
#
loop_
_entity.id
_entity.type
_entity.pdbx_description
1 polymer ?
#
loop_
_entity_poly.entity_id
_entity_poly.type
_entity_poly.pdbx_seq_one_letter_code
_entity_poly.pdbx_strand_id
1 'polypeptide(L)'
;MADKKAVWLVALTITALATPAAQAATTVYEAEHATRSQGVVESNHDGYTGTGFVNYDNVIGSAVEFTTYTSHARQHDLVFRYANGTTTDRPMEITVDGTPTTVPFGSTGAWTTWATKTLTVQLSQGTHTIRATATTAEGGPNLDSLTIANDVEAPRPRDWSTAVVDSTIATRPATSLGLSYTDTLFLHSVYLVHRRTGRYLDYLKAWGDARVRADGSTGNPYNDLDSMLAGNIFLDLAQATGEERYRLAAQRIRDRIATYPRTSDGGLIHNIAFTGQLWADGVFMVQPFLARAGDVDTATRQLSIYYRHLKNPEGLLRHAYSEHTGQSPEVWCRAVGWFGMATVDVLRHVPRTHPARAELMEIVRHLADGYRRFQDPSGLWFQLPIKPDLAGNWLETSCSSMYAYTISQAVEQRVLSPSYLRVARKGYRGVLSQASIGSDGRTAIAGISVGTSVGDEAYYLRRARAVNDFHGLGAFLLMNEELGLAPK
;
A
#
# COMPACT_ATOMS: atom_id res chain seq x y z
N MET A 1 8.14 2.94 -62.77
CA MET A 1 7.44 3.57 -61.63
C MET A 1 7.90 2.79 -60.39
N ALA A 2 9.10 3.02 -59.85
CA ALA A 2 9.52 4.16 -59.04
C ALA A 2 8.54 4.44 -57.89
N ASP A 3 8.81 3.89 -56.70
CA ASP A 3 8.40 4.52 -55.46
C ASP A 3 9.43 4.23 -54.35
N LYS A 4 10.37 5.17 -54.20
CA LYS A 4 11.36 5.20 -53.11
C LYS A 4 10.71 5.90 -51.93
N LYS A 5 10.41 5.19 -50.84
CA LYS A 5 10.05 5.84 -49.57
C LYS A 5 11.33 6.23 -48.82
N ALA A 6 11.63 7.53 -48.85
CA ALA A 6 12.67 8.16 -48.05
C ALA A 6 12.23 8.18 -46.57
N VAL A 7 13.07 7.65 -45.68
CA VAL A 7 12.93 7.83 -44.23
C VAL A 7 13.87 8.98 -43.84
N TRP A 8 13.29 10.08 -43.39
CA TRP A 8 14.02 11.22 -42.85
C TRP A 8 14.45 10.90 -41.41
N LEU A 9 15.76 10.77 -41.18
CA LEU A 9 16.34 10.75 -39.83
C LEU A 9 16.35 12.19 -39.29
N VAL A 10 15.53 12.48 -38.29
CA VAL A 10 15.64 13.72 -37.50
C VAL A 10 16.64 13.46 -36.39
N ALA A 11 17.83 14.05 -36.50
CA ALA A 11 18.80 14.09 -35.41
C ALA A 11 18.32 15.11 -34.36
N LEU A 12 17.91 14.63 -33.19
CA LEU A 12 17.56 15.48 -32.05
C LEU A 12 18.82 15.69 -31.20
N THR A 13 19.44 16.86 -31.32
CA THR A 13 20.49 17.32 -30.42
C THR A 13 19.87 17.68 -29.07
N ILE A 14 20.18 16.89 -28.03
CA ILE A 14 19.79 17.20 -26.65
C ILE A 14 20.84 18.17 -26.09
N THR A 15 20.47 19.44 -25.98
CA THR A 15 21.20 20.42 -25.17
C THR A 15 20.92 20.14 -23.70
N ALA A 16 21.94 19.76 -22.94
CA ALA A 16 21.85 19.65 -21.49
C ALA A 16 21.63 21.06 -20.90
N LEU A 17 20.43 21.32 -20.39
CA LEU A 17 20.16 22.50 -19.57
C LEU A 17 20.78 22.27 -18.20
N ALA A 18 21.63 23.20 -17.77
CA ALA A 18 22.16 23.24 -16.41
C ALA A 18 21.00 23.32 -15.41
N THR A 19 21.02 22.45 -14.40
CA THR A 19 20.09 22.49 -13.27
C THR A 19 20.29 23.79 -12.47
N PRO A 20 19.25 24.59 -12.21
CA PRO A 20 19.36 25.70 -11.27
C PRO A 20 19.65 25.15 -9.87
N ALA A 21 20.43 25.91 -9.09
CA ALA A 21 20.71 25.59 -7.70
C ALA A 21 19.41 25.38 -6.92
N ALA A 22 19.36 24.35 -6.10
CA ALA A 22 18.18 23.97 -5.32
C ALA A 22 17.73 25.12 -4.40
N GLN A 23 16.61 25.74 -4.75
CA GLN A 23 15.87 26.62 -3.85
C GLN A 23 15.31 25.77 -2.71
N ALA A 24 15.50 26.19 -1.46
CA ALA A 24 14.94 25.50 -0.30
C ALA A 24 13.43 25.32 -0.46
N ALA A 25 12.94 24.08 -0.42
CA ALA A 25 11.53 23.76 -0.54
C ALA A 25 10.79 24.11 0.76
N THR A 26 9.72 24.89 0.66
CA THR A 26 8.82 25.23 1.78
C THR A 26 7.71 24.18 1.93
N THR A 27 7.47 23.69 3.15
CA THR A 27 6.36 22.75 3.44
C THR A 27 5.06 23.51 3.72
N VAL A 28 4.00 23.18 2.97
CA VAL A 28 2.65 23.76 3.09
C VAL A 28 1.71 22.72 3.72
N TYR A 29 0.96 23.13 4.74
CA TYR A 29 -0.07 22.37 5.43
C TYR A 29 -1.44 22.96 5.09
N GLU A 30 -2.21 22.26 4.24
CA GLU A 30 -3.53 22.70 3.80
C GLU A 30 -4.57 22.61 4.95
N ALA A 31 -5.35 23.67 5.16
CA ALA A 31 -6.28 23.78 6.28
C ALA A 31 -7.43 22.79 6.17
N GLU A 32 -7.87 22.41 4.97
CA GLU A 32 -8.90 21.40 4.77
C GLU A 32 -8.51 20.02 5.32
N HIS A 33 -7.21 19.76 5.48
CA HIS A 33 -6.69 18.53 6.07
C HIS A 33 -6.49 18.60 7.59
N ALA A 34 -6.35 19.80 8.16
CA ALA A 34 -6.07 20.05 9.58
C ALA A 34 -7.29 19.83 10.50
N THR A 35 -7.12 19.29 11.71
CA THR A 35 -8.24 19.04 12.65
C THR A 35 -9.09 20.29 12.85
N ARG A 36 -10.42 20.20 12.75
CA ARG A 36 -11.32 21.36 12.86
C ARG A 36 -12.23 21.24 14.07
N SER A 37 -12.55 22.36 14.69
CA SER A 37 -13.58 22.50 15.71
C SER A 37 -14.47 23.67 15.32
N GLN A 38 -15.75 23.40 15.01
CA GLN A 38 -16.74 24.41 14.61
C GLN A 38 -16.31 25.22 13.37
N GLY A 39 -16.25 24.52 12.24
CA GLY A 39 -15.97 25.07 10.92
C GLY A 39 -16.13 24.01 9.84
N VAL A 40 -16.22 24.42 8.59
CA VAL A 40 -16.46 23.57 7.43
C VAL A 40 -15.43 23.82 6.33
N VAL A 41 -15.16 22.78 5.55
CA VAL A 41 -14.34 22.93 4.34
C VAL A 41 -15.24 23.40 3.21
N GLU A 42 -14.85 24.49 2.56
CA GLU A 42 -15.53 25.06 1.40
C GLU A 42 -14.56 25.28 0.23
N SER A 43 -15.14 25.52 -0.94
CA SER A 43 -14.41 25.73 -2.21
C SER A 43 -15.11 26.76 -3.09
N ASN A 44 -15.94 27.62 -2.48
CA ASN A 44 -16.84 28.57 -3.14
C ASN A 44 -16.22 29.97 -3.35
N HIS A 45 -14.96 30.17 -2.95
CA HIS A 45 -14.19 31.38 -3.19
C HIS A 45 -12.88 31.05 -3.88
N ASP A 46 -12.71 31.47 -5.14
CA ASP A 46 -11.54 31.12 -5.93
C ASP A 46 -10.21 31.61 -5.31
N GLY A 47 -9.13 30.94 -5.70
CA GLY A 47 -7.77 31.35 -5.38
C GLY A 47 -7.17 30.70 -4.12
N TYR A 48 -7.81 29.72 -3.48
CA TYR A 48 -7.20 28.88 -2.43
C TYR A 48 -6.14 27.91 -3.01
N THR A 49 -5.32 27.31 -2.14
CA THR A 49 -4.42 26.20 -2.46
C THR A 49 -5.06 24.85 -2.13
N GLY A 50 -4.55 23.76 -2.71
CA GLY A 50 -5.15 22.45 -2.48
C GLY A 50 -6.55 22.30 -3.08
N THR A 51 -7.49 21.77 -2.30
CA THR A 51 -8.84 21.38 -2.72
C THR A 51 -9.95 22.25 -2.12
N GLY A 52 -9.63 23.05 -1.12
CA GLY A 52 -10.56 23.98 -0.49
C GLY A 52 -9.88 24.83 0.58
N PHE A 53 -10.68 25.42 1.46
CA PHE A 53 -10.22 26.16 2.64
C PHE A 53 -11.18 25.92 3.80
N VAL A 54 -10.79 26.26 5.03
CA VAL A 54 -11.67 26.20 6.19
C VAL A 54 -12.38 27.54 6.39
N ASN A 55 -13.70 27.49 6.31
CA ASN A 55 -14.60 28.55 6.77
C ASN A 55 -14.95 28.27 8.25
N TYR A 56 -14.62 29.21 9.14
CA TYR A 56 -14.89 29.08 10.57
C TYR A 56 -16.35 29.39 10.85
N ASP A 57 -16.97 28.65 11.78
CA ASP A 57 -18.26 29.09 12.32
C ASP A 57 -18.06 30.43 13.04
N ASN A 58 -19.03 31.35 12.89
CA ASN A 58 -19.04 32.65 13.56
C ASN A 58 -19.36 32.45 15.07
N VAL A 59 -18.36 32.02 15.83
CA VAL A 59 -18.44 31.77 17.27
C VAL A 59 -17.05 31.91 17.89
N ILE A 60 -16.99 32.37 19.14
CA ILE A 60 -15.76 32.34 19.92
C ILE A 60 -15.34 30.88 20.13
N GLY A 61 -14.09 30.55 19.82
CA GLY A 61 -13.53 29.22 20.04
C GLY A 61 -13.54 28.28 18.82
N SER A 62 -14.12 28.68 17.68
CA SER A 62 -13.92 27.93 16.42
C SER A 62 -12.43 27.90 16.08
N ALA A 63 -11.94 26.75 15.58
CA ALA A 63 -10.50 26.51 15.51
C ALA A 63 -10.06 25.54 14.41
N VAL A 64 -8.82 25.75 13.95
CA VAL A 64 -8.07 24.81 13.09
C VAL A 64 -6.75 24.38 13.76
N GLU A 65 -6.67 23.06 13.95
CA GLU A 65 -5.65 22.14 14.44
C GLU A 65 -4.59 21.63 13.46
N PHE A 66 -3.42 22.26 13.31
CA PHE A 66 -2.32 21.68 12.52
C PHE A 66 -1.40 20.81 13.38
N THR A 67 -1.07 19.62 12.88
CA THR A 67 0.09 18.85 13.34
C THR A 67 1.22 19.05 12.34
N THR A 68 2.27 19.75 12.74
CA THR A 68 3.41 20.08 11.90
C THR A 68 4.67 19.36 12.38
N TYR A 69 5.70 19.34 11.55
CA TYR A 69 7.03 18.86 11.91
C TYR A 69 8.07 19.88 11.50
N THR A 70 9.09 20.08 12.35
CA THR A 70 10.27 20.90 12.09
C THR A 70 11.55 20.07 12.09
N SER A 71 12.39 20.28 11.08
CA SER A 71 13.63 19.52 10.88
C SER A 71 14.77 19.94 11.81
N HIS A 72 14.73 21.16 12.33
CA HIS A 72 15.78 21.74 13.17
C HIS A 72 15.19 22.60 14.29
N ALA A 73 15.87 22.58 15.44
CA ALA A 73 15.59 23.50 16.53
C ALA A 73 16.11 24.90 16.20
N ARG A 74 15.23 25.81 15.77
CA ARG A 74 15.56 27.19 15.41
C ARG A 74 14.31 28.07 15.38
N GLN A 75 14.52 29.32 14.99
CA GLN A 75 13.44 30.23 14.68
C GLN A 75 12.81 29.84 13.34
N HIS A 76 11.47 29.74 13.32
CA HIS A 76 10.66 29.43 12.14
C HIS A 76 9.58 30.48 11.96
N ASP A 77 9.16 30.67 10.71
CA ASP A 77 8.05 31.56 10.37
C ASP A 77 6.80 30.74 10.06
N LEU A 78 5.76 30.88 10.89
CA LEU A 78 4.43 30.35 10.64
C LEU A 78 3.70 31.31 9.72
N VAL A 79 3.56 30.96 8.44
CA VAL A 79 2.91 31.80 7.43
C VAL A 79 1.51 31.26 7.15
N PHE A 80 0.51 31.90 7.74
CA PHE A 80 -0.90 31.58 7.53
C PHE A 80 -1.41 32.29 6.28
N ARG A 81 -1.98 31.54 5.34
CA ARG A 81 -2.68 32.09 4.17
C ARG A 81 -4.17 32.16 4.46
N TYR A 82 -4.77 33.34 4.29
CA TYR A 82 -6.14 33.60 4.72
C TYR A 82 -6.85 34.62 3.83
N ALA A 83 -8.18 34.63 3.89
CA ALA A 83 -9.02 35.67 3.32
C ALA A 83 -10.00 36.19 4.39
N ASN A 84 -10.13 37.52 4.48
CA ASN A 84 -11.12 38.20 5.31
C ASN A 84 -11.81 39.26 4.43
N GLY A 85 -12.94 38.89 3.84
CA GLY A 85 -13.70 39.77 2.95
C GLY A 85 -14.47 40.88 3.67
N THR A 86 -14.37 40.99 4.99
CA THR A 86 -15.02 42.05 5.78
C THR A 86 -14.06 43.22 6.01
N THR A 87 -14.55 44.33 6.57
CA THR A 87 -13.71 45.46 7.03
C THR A 87 -13.24 45.33 8.48
N THR A 88 -13.72 44.31 9.21
CA THR A 88 -13.44 44.11 10.64
C THR A 88 -12.33 43.08 10.81
N ASP A 89 -11.39 43.35 11.72
CA ASP A 89 -10.34 42.38 12.06
C ASP A 89 -10.94 41.11 12.68
N ARG A 90 -10.41 39.94 12.31
CA ARG A 90 -10.81 38.63 12.86
C ARG A 90 -9.63 37.99 13.59
N PRO A 91 -9.22 38.52 14.75
CA PRO A 91 -8.04 38.03 15.45
C PRO A 91 -8.22 36.58 15.91
N MET A 92 -7.12 35.84 15.90
CA MET A 92 -7.06 34.47 16.42
C MET A 92 -5.96 34.33 17.46
N GLU A 93 -6.20 33.51 18.48
CA GLU A 93 -5.17 32.99 19.36
C GLU A 93 -4.49 31.82 18.67
N ILE A 94 -3.21 31.99 18.35
CA ILE A 94 -2.35 30.94 17.80
C ILE A 94 -1.62 30.27 18.96
N THR A 95 -1.96 29.04 19.30
CA THR A 95 -1.18 28.26 20.28
C THR A 95 -0.17 27.38 19.58
N VAL A 96 1.09 27.46 19.99
CA VAL A 96 2.17 26.56 19.57
C VAL A 96 2.55 25.69 20.75
N ASP A 97 2.31 24.38 20.65
CA ASP A 97 2.45 23.41 21.75
C ASP A 97 1.79 23.89 23.05
N GLY A 98 0.61 24.49 22.92
CA GLY A 98 -0.17 25.04 24.03
C GLY A 98 0.24 26.44 24.50
N THR A 99 1.28 27.05 23.92
CA THR A 99 1.70 28.43 24.25
C THR A 99 0.98 29.45 23.35
N PRO A 100 0.10 30.32 23.88
CA PRO A 100 -0.74 31.20 23.07
C PRO A 100 -0.03 32.48 22.60
N THR A 101 -0.41 32.96 21.42
CA THR A 101 -0.09 34.30 20.90
C THR A 101 -1.29 34.84 20.12
N THR A 102 -1.79 36.02 20.47
CA THR A 102 -2.87 36.67 19.70
C THR A 102 -2.32 37.29 18.42
N VAL A 103 -2.90 36.93 17.28
CA VAL A 103 -2.49 37.40 15.94
C VAL A 103 -3.69 38.02 15.22
N PRO A 104 -3.56 39.25 14.69
CA PRO A 104 -4.63 39.89 13.92
C PRO A 104 -4.66 39.37 12.48
N PHE A 105 -5.86 39.21 11.93
CA PHE A 105 -6.15 38.80 10.56
C PHE A 105 -7.12 39.79 9.94
N GLY A 106 -6.55 40.94 9.54
CA GLY A 106 -7.29 42.09 9.03
C GLY A 106 -7.94 41.85 7.67
N SER A 107 -8.69 42.85 7.19
CA SER A 107 -9.35 42.77 5.88
C SER A 107 -8.38 42.45 4.75
N THR A 108 -8.78 41.53 3.87
CA THR A 108 -8.14 41.29 2.56
C THR A 108 -8.93 41.94 1.42
N GLY A 109 -10.01 42.68 1.72
CA GLY A 109 -10.87 43.38 0.77
C GLY A 109 -11.96 42.52 0.13
N ALA A 110 -11.71 41.22 -0.10
CA ALA A 110 -12.69 40.27 -0.61
C ALA A 110 -12.36 38.83 -0.19
N TRP A 111 -13.38 37.96 -0.14
CA TRP A 111 -13.19 36.54 0.19
C TRP A 111 -12.43 35.73 -0.87
N THR A 112 -12.34 36.25 -2.09
CA THR A 112 -11.51 35.71 -3.19
C THR A 112 -10.10 36.33 -3.22
N THR A 113 -9.79 37.24 -2.29
CA THR A 113 -8.47 37.87 -2.18
C THR A 113 -7.77 37.33 -0.95
N TRP A 114 -6.67 36.62 -1.20
CA TRP A 114 -5.91 35.91 -0.18
C TRP A 114 -4.64 36.67 0.16
N ALA A 115 -4.34 36.78 1.45
CA ALA A 115 -3.12 37.38 1.99
C ALA A 115 -2.42 36.39 2.91
N THR A 116 -1.18 36.72 3.29
CA THR A 116 -0.43 35.96 4.29
C THR A 116 -0.26 36.74 5.59
N LYS A 117 -0.26 36.02 6.70
CA LYS A 117 0.07 36.53 8.03
C LYS A 117 1.19 35.68 8.63
N THR A 118 2.29 36.31 8.98
CA THR A 118 3.46 35.63 9.54
C THR A 118 3.51 35.79 11.06
N LEU A 119 3.73 34.68 11.76
CA LEU A 119 4.10 34.63 13.18
C LEU A 119 5.43 33.91 13.32
N THR A 120 6.43 34.60 13.83
CA THR A 120 7.76 34.02 14.06
C THR A 120 7.84 33.37 15.44
N VAL A 121 8.27 32.12 15.51
CA VAL A 121 8.32 31.32 16.75
C VAL A 121 9.63 30.53 16.84
N GLN A 122 10.02 30.15 18.06
CA GLN A 122 11.07 29.17 18.27
C GLN A 122 10.45 27.78 18.34
N LEU A 123 10.85 26.86 17.46
CA LEU A 123 10.42 25.46 17.50
C LEU A 123 11.65 24.59 17.73
N SER A 124 11.49 23.52 18.52
CA SER A 124 12.48 22.45 18.58
C SER A 124 12.50 21.66 17.27
N GLN A 125 13.38 20.67 17.14
CA GLN A 125 13.21 19.64 16.11
C GLN A 125 12.11 18.68 16.60
N GLY A 126 11.16 18.32 15.75
CA GLY A 126 10.14 17.33 16.07
C GLY A 126 8.74 17.74 15.63
N THR A 127 7.74 17.02 16.15
CA THR A 127 6.33 17.29 15.87
C THR A 127 5.81 18.39 16.79
N HIS A 128 5.04 19.32 16.22
CA HIS A 128 4.46 20.46 16.89
C HIS A 128 2.95 20.52 16.64
N THR A 129 2.21 21.02 17.63
CA THR A 129 0.78 21.29 17.52
C THR A 129 0.57 22.80 17.41
N ILE A 130 0.03 23.25 16.27
CA ILE A 130 -0.24 24.66 16.01
C ILE A 130 -1.73 24.83 15.82
N ARG A 131 -2.38 25.57 16.72
CA ARG A 131 -3.84 25.77 16.69
C ARG A 131 -4.19 27.23 16.56
N ALA A 132 -4.99 27.56 15.55
CA ALA A 132 -5.56 28.89 15.34
C ALA A 132 -7.00 28.90 15.85
N THR A 133 -7.26 29.66 16.92
CA THR A 133 -8.58 29.72 17.58
C THR A 133 -9.16 31.12 17.47
N ALA A 134 -10.38 31.26 16.94
CA ALA A 134 -11.07 32.53 16.85
C ALA A 134 -11.40 33.11 18.24
N THR A 135 -11.08 34.38 18.45
CA THR A 135 -11.28 35.05 19.75
C THR A 135 -12.52 35.94 19.79
N THR A 136 -13.28 36.02 18.69
CA THR A 136 -14.46 36.88 18.56
C THR A 136 -15.69 36.10 18.13
N ALA A 137 -16.87 36.67 18.35
CA ALA A 137 -18.15 36.06 17.94
C ALA A 137 -18.30 35.98 16.40
N GLU A 138 -17.45 36.67 15.64
CA GLU A 138 -17.44 36.62 14.17
C GLU A 138 -16.63 35.44 13.62
N GLY A 139 -16.05 34.58 14.49
CA GLY A 139 -15.21 33.47 14.05
C GLY A 139 -13.87 33.93 13.47
N GLY A 140 -13.16 32.99 12.83
CA GLY A 140 -11.90 33.25 12.14
C GLY A 140 -12.10 33.77 10.70
N PRO A 141 -11.02 34.21 10.02
CA PRO A 141 -11.05 34.38 8.57
C PRO A 141 -11.20 33.02 7.86
N ASN A 142 -11.43 33.03 6.55
CA ASN A 142 -11.24 31.81 5.75
C ASN A 142 -9.76 31.46 5.78
N LEU A 143 -9.42 30.30 6.33
CA LEU A 143 -8.04 29.84 6.45
C LEU A 143 -7.76 28.79 5.38
N ASP A 144 -6.76 29.05 4.57
CA ASP A 144 -6.39 28.22 3.43
C ASP A 144 -5.24 27.27 3.79
N SER A 145 -4.13 27.80 4.27
CA SER A 145 -2.96 26.97 4.57
C SER A 145 -2.06 27.59 5.64
N LEU A 146 -1.21 26.74 6.22
CA LEU A 146 -0.09 27.13 7.06
C LEU A 146 1.19 26.66 6.38
N THR A 147 2.12 27.58 6.14
CA THR A 147 3.48 27.24 5.69
C THR A 147 4.45 27.43 6.84
N ILE A 148 5.38 26.49 7.05
CA ILE A 148 6.52 26.69 7.96
C ILE A 148 7.70 27.10 7.10
N ALA A 149 7.93 28.41 6.99
CA ALA A 149 9.04 28.95 6.23
C ALA A 149 10.34 28.87 7.02
N ASN A 150 11.46 28.77 6.29
CA ASN A 150 12.77 28.43 6.84
C ASN A 150 12.83 27.07 7.52
N ASP A 151 11.90 26.16 7.28
CA ASP A 151 12.09 24.74 7.58
C ASP A 151 12.64 24.06 6.33
N VAL A 152 13.73 23.30 6.47
CA VAL A 152 14.11 22.38 5.39
C VAL A 152 13.05 21.29 5.43
N GLU A 153 12.43 21.00 4.29
CA GLU A 153 11.39 19.96 4.08
C GLU A 153 11.35 18.96 5.24
N ALA A 154 10.23 18.90 5.97
CA ALA A 154 9.98 17.81 6.91
C ALA A 154 10.44 16.52 6.21
N PRO A 155 11.28 15.66 6.82
CA PRO A 155 11.76 14.48 6.14
C PRO A 155 10.51 13.80 5.59
N ARG A 156 10.40 13.73 4.26
CA ARG A 156 9.27 13.05 3.62
C ARG A 156 9.06 11.78 4.42
N PRO A 157 7.81 11.44 4.83
CA PRO A 157 7.56 10.17 5.48
C PRO A 157 8.35 9.13 4.72
N ARG A 158 9.29 8.50 5.42
CA ARG A 158 10.33 7.69 4.77
C ARG A 158 9.62 6.82 3.75
N ASP A 159 10.02 6.94 2.49
CA ASP A 159 9.45 6.11 1.43
C ASP A 159 9.93 4.69 1.72
N TRP A 160 9.16 3.97 2.54
CA TRP A 160 9.51 2.67 3.06
C TRP A 160 9.67 1.66 1.94
N SER A 161 8.97 1.84 0.82
CA SER A 161 9.15 0.98 -0.35
C SER A 161 10.53 1.16 -0.94
N THR A 162 10.93 2.39 -1.26
CA THR A 162 12.29 2.64 -1.80
C THR A 162 13.36 2.25 -0.78
N ALA A 163 13.16 2.54 0.50
CA ALA A 163 14.12 2.19 1.55
C ALA A 163 14.30 0.67 1.68
N VAL A 164 13.20 -0.10 1.66
CA VAL A 164 13.23 -1.57 1.75
C VAL A 164 13.86 -2.16 0.49
N VAL A 165 13.50 -1.66 -0.70
CA VAL A 165 14.09 -2.11 -1.95
C VAL A 165 15.59 -1.81 -1.96
N ASP A 166 16.00 -0.56 -1.71
CA ASP A 166 17.41 -0.14 -1.70
C ASP A 166 18.24 -0.98 -0.72
N SER A 167 17.74 -1.15 0.50
CA SER A 167 18.38 -1.98 1.53
C SER A 167 18.53 -3.44 1.10
N THR A 168 17.50 -4.02 0.49
CA THR A 168 17.48 -5.43 0.08
C THR A 168 18.41 -5.67 -1.11
N ILE A 169 18.32 -4.86 -2.17
CA ILE A 169 19.14 -5.04 -3.38
C ILE A 169 20.63 -4.76 -3.12
N ALA A 170 20.95 -3.93 -2.12
CA ALA A 170 22.33 -3.69 -1.70
C ALA A 170 23.02 -4.92 -1.09
N THR A 171 22.26 -5.94 -0.67
CA THR A 171 22.80 -7.20 -0.11
C THR A 171 22.43 -8.44 -0.93
N ARG A 172 21.50 -8.29 -1.87
CA ARG A 172 21.01 -9.37 -2.73
C ARG A 172 21.15 -8.94 -4.19
N PRO A 173 22.25 -9.29 -4.87
CA PRO A 173 22.35 -9.08 -6.31
C PRO A 173 21.21 -9.78 -7.06
N ALA A 174 20.73 -9.20 -8.16
CA ALA A 174 19.60 -9.75 -8.93
C ALA A 174 19.82 -11.22 -9.32
N THR A 175 21.03 -11.59 -9.71
CA THR A 175 21.40 -12.95 -10.11
C THR A 175 21.44 -13.96 -8.95
N SER A 176 21.39 -13.50 -7.69
CA SER A 176 21.28 -14.37 -6.51
C SER A 176 19.84 -14.83 -6.25
N LEU A 177 18.85 -14.09 -6.74
CA LEU A 177 17.43 -14.42 -6.54
C LEU A 177 16.98 -15.52 -7.49
N GLY A 178 16.26 -16.52 -7.00
CA GLY A 178 15.79 -17.66 -7.76
C GLY A 178 14.42 -17.44 -8.41
N LEU A 179 13.74 -18.55 -8.65
CA LEU A 179 12.33 -18.61 -9.08
C LEU A 179 11.39 -19.04 -7.94
N SER A 180 11.88 -18.98 -6.68
CA SER A 180 11.00 -19.18 -5.54
C SER A 180 9.89 -18.14 -5.54
N TYR A 181 8.71 -18.49 -5.02
CA TYR A 181 7.60 -17.56 -5.00
C TYR A 181 7.96 -16.31 -4.17
N THR A 182 8.73 -16.45 -3.09
CA THR A 182 9.15 -15.31 -2.26
C THR A 182 10.09 -14.35 -3.00
N ASP A 183 11.02 -14.87 -3.80
CA ASP A 183 11.90 -14.03 -4.63
C ASP A 183 11.10 -13.30 -5.70
N THR A 184 10.20 -14.02 -6.39
CA THR A 184 9.40 -13.46 -7.49
C THR A 184 8.31 -12.51 -7.01
N LEU A 185 7.78 -12.71 -5.81
CA LEU A 185 6.92 -11.75 -5.12
C LEU A 185 7.68 -10.46 -4.81
N PHE A 186 8.89 -10.56 -4.26
CA PHE A 186 9.72 -9.39 -3.99
C PHE A 186 9.99 -8.62 -5.29
N LEU A 187 10.36 -9.32 -6.37
CA LEU A 187 10.60 -8.72 -7.69
C LEU A 187 9.35 -8.06 -8.28
N HIS A 188 8.18 -8.72 -8.21
CA HIS A 188 6.90 -8.12 -8.61
C HIS A 188 6.61 -6.84 -7.82
N SER A 189 6.89 -6.85 -6.53
CA SER A 189 6.71 -5.67 -5.68
C SER A 189 7.69 -4.55 -6.04
N VAL A 190 8.95 -4.88 -6.31
CA VAL A 190 9.98 -3.93 -6.80
C VAL A 190 9.54 -3.32 -8.13
N TYR A 191 8.87 -4.08 -9.00
CA TYR A 191 8.30 -3.54 -10.24
C TYR A 191 7.21 -2.49 -9.98
N LEU A 192 6.36 -2.65 -8.96
CA LEU A 192 5.40 -1.60 -8.59
C LEU A 192 6.12 -0.33 -8.12
N VAL A 193 7.18 -0.47 -7.31
CA VAL A 193 8.02 0.67 -6.90
C VAL A 193 8.69 1.31 -8.13
N HIS A 194 9.16 0.51 -9.09
CA HIS A 194 9.70 0.99 -10.35
C HIS A 194 8.68 1.83 -11.12
N ARG A 195 7.44 1.36 -11.25
CA ARG A 195 6.38 2.11 -11.96
C ARG A 195 6.13 3.49 -11.36
N ARG A 196 6.25 3.65 -10.03
CA ARG A 196 6.08 4.94 -9.35
C ARG A 196 7.32 5.84 -9.45
N THR A 197 8.51 5.25 -9.43
CA THR A 197 9.77 5.99 -9.22
C THR A 197 10.69 6.08 -10.43
N GLY A 198 10.48 5.24 -11.44
CA GLY A 198 11.40 5.03 -12.57
C GLY A 198 12.69 4.27 -12.22
N ARG A 199 12.91 3.91 -10.95
CA ARG A 199 14.13 3.23 -10.45
C ARG A 199 14.00 1.70 -10.58
N TYR A 200 15.10 0.95 -10.51
CA TYR A 200 15.14 -0.53 -10.39
C TYR A 200 14.90 -1.38 -11.65
N LEU A 201 14.58 -0.81 -12.82
CA LEU A 201 14.38 -1.62 -14.03
C LEU A 201 15.61 -2.48 -14.38
N ASP A 202 16.82 -1.92 -14.26
CA ASP A 202 18.06 -2.65 -14.53
C ASP A 202 18.24 -3.85 -13.61
N TYR A 203 17.87 -3.73 -12.33
CA TYR A 203 17.91 -4.82 -11.37
C TYR A 203 16.93 -5.94 -11.75
N LEU A 204 15.69 -5.58 -12.09
CA LEU A 204 14.66 -6.52 -12.54
C LEU A 204 15.07 -7.22 -13.84
N LYS A 205 15.60 -6.47 -14.80
CA LYS A 205 16.08 -7.00 -16.08
C LYS A 205 17.28 -7.93 -15.88
N ALA A 206 18.23 -7.59 -15.02
CA ALA A 206 19.37 -8.46 -14.72
C ALA A 206 18.94 -9.81 -14.14
N TRP A 207 17.89 -9.84 -13.30
CA TRP A 207 17.30 -11.11 -12.85
C TRP A 207 16.64 -11.86 -14.02
N GLY A 208 15.82 -11.17 -14.82
CA GLY A 208 15.15 -11.77 -15.97
C GLY A 208 16.13 -12.36 -16.98
N ASP A 209 17.22 -11.66 -17.26
CA ASP A 209 18.35 -12.09 -18.09
C ASP A 209 18.99 -13.39 -17.60
N ALA A 210 19.12 -13.55 -16.28
CA ALA A 210 19.73 -14.73 -15.68
C ALA A 210 18.77 -15.93 -15.56
N ARG A 211 17.46 -15.70 -15.51
CA ARG A 211 16.46 -16.75 -15.22
C ARG A 211 15.61 -17.18 -16.41
N VAL A 212 15.50 -16.36 -17.45
CA VAL A 212 14.63 -16.61 -18.60
C VAL A 212 15.46 -16.70 -19.88
N ARG A 213 15.49 -17.90 -20.47
CA ARG A 213 16.15 -18.13 -21.77
C ARG A 213 15.38 -17.47 -22.90
N ALA A 214 16.02 -17.33 -24.06
CA ALA A 214 15.42 -16.71 -25.24
C ALA A 214 14.10 -17.37 -25.69
N ASP A 215 13.93 -18.68 -25.48
CA ASP A 215 12.72 -19.44 -25.79
C ASP A 215 11.65 -19.40 -24.66
N GLY A 216 11.84 -18.52 -23.67
CA GLY A 216 11.00 -18.39 -22.48
C GLY A 216 11.17 -19.53 -21.46
N SER A 217 12.07 -20.48 -21.68
CA SER A 217 12.28 -21.56 -20.70
C SER A 217 13.04 -21.05 -19.47
N THR A 218 12.63 -21.54 -18.31
CA THR A 218 13.24 -21.21 -17.00
C THR A 218 13.94 -22.41 -16.37
N GLY A 219 13.74 -23.62 -16.92
CA GLY A 219 14.15 -24.89 -16.31
C GLY A 219 13.23 -25.37 -15.20
N ASN A 220 12.17 -24.63 -14.86
CA ASN A 220 11.17 -25.06 -13.88
C ASN A 220 10.01 -25.80 -14.59
N PRO A 221 9.63 -27.02 -14.15
CA PRO A 221 8.49 -27.75 -14.72
C PRO A 221 7.12 -27.24 -14.25
N TYR A 222 7.09 -26.35 -13.26
CA TYR A 222 5.89 -25.81 -12.61
C TYR A 222 5.00 -26.93 -12.05
N ASN A 223 5.57 -27.68 -11.10
CA ASN A 223 4.95 -28.83 -10.43
C ASN A 223 4.28 -28.48 -9.09
N ASP A 224 4.25 -27.20 -8.77
CA ASP A 224 3.61 -26.62 -7.60
C ASP A 224 3.11 -25.23 -7.96
N LEU A 225 2.03 -24.80 -7.30
CA LEU A 225 1.45 -23.48 -7.58
C LEU A 225 2.41 -22.36 -7.17
N ASP A 226 3.22 -22.54 -6.13
CA ASP A 226 4.22 -21.56 -5.65
C ASP A 226 5.14 -21.10 -6.80
N SER A 227 5.66 -22.04 -7.58
CA SER A 227 6.53 -21.76 -8.73
C SER A 227 5.85 -20.95 -9.85
N MET A 228 4.52 -20.87 -9.86
CA MET A 228 3.75 -20.16 -10.88
C MET A 228 3.56 -18.67 -10.55
N LEU A 229 3.86 -18.23 -9.32
CA LEU A 229 3.80 -16.81 -8.93
C LEU A 229 4.72 -15.95 -9.81
N ALA A 230 5.81 -16.55 -10.30
CA ALA A 230 6.73 -15.99 -11.27
C ALA A 230 6.06 -15.44 -12.54
N GLY A 231 4.88 -15.95 -12.90
CA GLY A 231 4.09 -15.44 -14.02
C GLY A 231 3.82 -13.94 -13.93
N ASN A 232 3.64 -13.40 -12.71
CA ASN A 232 3.40 -11.96 -12.52
C ASN A 232 4.60 -11.11 -12.95
N ILE A 233 5.81 -11.44 -12.52
CA ILE A 233 7.02 -10.70 -12.89
C ILE A 233 7.39 -10.92 -14.37
N PHE A 234 7.02 -12.05 -14.97
CA PHE A 234 7.17 -12.23 -16.42
C PHE A 234 6.27 -11.29 -17.22
N LEU A 235 5.01 -11.10 -16.80
CA LEU A 235 4.12 -10.11 -17.43
C LEU A 235 4.64 -8.69 -17.23
N ASP A 236 5.16 -8.36 -16.05
CA ASP A 236 5.75 -7.05 -15.74
C ASP A 236 6.96 -6.74 -16.64
N LEU A 237 7.91 -7.68 -16.75
CA LEU A 237 9.10 -7.52 -17.58
C LEU A 237 8.74 -7.44 -19.07
N ALA A 238 7.80 -8.26 -19.53
CA ALA A 238 7.30 -8.17 -20.90
C ALA A 238 6.71 -6.78 -21.19
N GLN A 239 5.95 -6.22 -20.24
CA GLN A 239 5.39 -4.87 -20.36
C GLN A 239 6.48 -3.78 -20.34
N ALA A 240 7.50 -3.93 -19.48
CA ALA A 240 8.52 -2.91 -19.27
C ALA A 240 9.58 -2.88 -20.39
N THR A 241 9.93 -4.03 -20.95
CA THR A 241 11.05 -4.14 -21.91
C THR A 241 10.60 -4.46 -23.34
N GLY A 242 9.40 -5.00 -23.51
CA GLY A 242 8.93 -5.51 -24.81
C GLY A 242 9.64 -6.79 -25.27
N GLU A 243 10.45 -7.43 -24.44
CA GLU A 243 11.20 -8.64 -24.83
C GLU A 243 10.31 -9.89 -24.85
N GLU A 244 10.29 -10.57 -25.99
CA GLU A 244 9.39 -11.69 -26.25
C GLU A 244 9.60 -12.89 -25.30
N ARG A 245 10.83 -13.14 -24.86
CA ARG A 245 11.13 -14.25 -23.93
C ARG A 245 10.29 -14.23 -22.65
N TYR A 246 9.93 -13.03 -22.16
CA TYR A 246 9.12 -12.89 -20.96
C TYR A 246 7.65 -13.22 -21.23
N ARG A 247 7.12 -12.87 -22.41
CA ARG A 247 5.79 -13.33 -22.85
C ARG A 247 5.75 -14.84 -22.99
N LEU A 248 6.78 -15.43 -23.60
CA LEU A 248 6.90 -16.89 -23.74
C LEU A 248 6.98 -17.59 -22.38
N ALA A 249 7.71 -17.03 -21.42
CA ALA A 249 7.79 -17.57 -20.06
C ALA A 249 6.42 -17.57 -19.35
N ALA A 250 5.68 -16.46 -19.44
CA ALA A 250 4.30 -16.37 -18.94
C ALA A 250 3.37 -17.38 -19.64
N GLN A 251 3.47 -17.51 -20.97
CA GLN A 251 2.66 -18.45 -21.74
C GLN A 251 2.88 -19.90 -21.31
N ARG A 252 4.12 -20.31 -21.00
CA ARG A 252 4.42 -21.66 -20.50
C ARG A 252 3.72 -21.99 -19.19
N ILE A 253 3.62 -21.03 -18.26
CA ILE A 253 2.86 -21.22 -17.02
C ILE A 253 1.37 -21.36 -17.34
N ARG A 254 0.84 -20.51 -18.23
CA ARG A 254 -0.56 -20.59 -18.66
C ARG A 254 -0.91 -21.93 -19.30
N ASP A 255 -0.06 -22.42 -20.21
CA ASP A 255 -0.24 -23.72 -20.87
C ASP A 255 -0.20 -24.87 -19.87
N ARG A 256 0.63 -24.75 -18.82
CA ARG A 256 0.70 -25.77 -17.76
C ARG A 256 -0.64 -25.96 -17.04
N ILE A 257 -1.43 -24.90 -16.84
CA ILE A 257 -2.72 -24.95 -16.11
C ILE A 257 -3.71 -25.94 -16.71
N ALA A 258 -3.69 -26.12 -18.04
CA ALA A 258 -4.58 -27.04 -18.73
C ALA A 258 -4.35 -28.51 -18.33
N THR A 259 -3.10 -28.87 -18.01
CA THR A 259 -2.67 -30.24 -17.67
C THR A 259 -2.34 -30.41 -16.19
N TYR A 260 -2.52 -29.35 -15.40
CA TYR A 260 -2.15 -29.37 -13.99
C TYR A 260 -3.19 -30.16 -13.17
N PRO A 261 -2.77 -31.04 -12.22
CA PRO A 261 -3.70 -31.90 -11.50
C PRO A 261 -4.70 -31.12 -10.62
N ARG A 262 -5.87 -31.72 -10.40
CA ARG A 262 -7.00 -31.09 -9.69
C ARG A 262 -7.65 -32.06 -8.71
N THR A 263 -8.32 -31.52 -7.70
CA THR A 263 -9.31 -32.24 -6.88
C THR A 263 -10.47 -32.72 -7.73
N SER A 264 -11.30 -33.62 -7.19
CA SER A 264 -12.49 -34.19 -7.84
C SER A 264 -13.49 -33.13 -8.33
N ASP A 265 -13.56 -31.96 -7.67
CA ASP A 265 -14.42 -30.83 -8.07
C ASP A 265 -13.71 -29.76 -8.91
N GLY A 266 -12.45 -30.01 -9.30
CA GLY A 266 -11.70 -29.20 -10.27
C GLY A 266 -10.79 -28.12 -9.69
N GLY A 267 -10.56 -28.10 -8.37
CA GLY A 267 -9.59 -27.22 -7.72
C GLY A 267 -8.15 -27.62 -8.03
N LEU A 268 -7.30 -26.71 -8.48
CA LEU A 268 -5.87 -26.96 -8.69
C LEU A 268 -5.23 -27.41 -7.39
N ILE A 269 -4.53 -28.56 -7.36
CA ILE A 269 -3.88 -29.01 -6.13
C ILE A 269 -2.64 -28.16 -5.83
N HIS A 270 -2.28 -27.98 -4.55
CA HIS A 270 -1.19 -27.08 -4.19
C HIS A 270 0.17 -27.49 -4.80
N ASN A 271 0.46 -28.79 -4.79
CA ASN A 271 1.68 -29.39 -5.34
C ASN A 271 1.33 -30.78 -5.88
N ILE A 272 1.95 -31.22 -6.98
CA ILE A 272 1.70 -32.56 -7.53
C ILE A 272 2.05 -33.70 -6.57
N ALA A 273 2.89 -33.44 -5.57
CA ALA A 273 3.20 -34.38 -4.49
C ALA A 273 2.09 -34.47 -3.42
N PHE A 274 1.13 -33.53 -3.39
CA PHE A 274 0.06 -33.46 -2.40
C PHE A 274 -1.31 -33.74 -3.06
N THR A 275 -1.63 -35.02 -3.24
CA THR A 275 -2.89 -35.43 -3.86
C THR A 275 -4.11 -34.89 -3.11
N GLY A 276 -5.02 -34.27 -3.84
CA GLY A 276 -6.31 -33.80 -3.32
C GLY A 276 -6.22 -32.67 -2.29
N GLN A 277 -5.12 -31.93 -2.22
CA GLN A 277 -4.95 -30.84 -1.23
C GLN A 277 -5.09 -29.45 -1.84
N LEU A 278 -5.91 -28.61 -1.21
CA LEU A 278 -6.09 -27.20 -1.49
C LEU A 278 -5.54 -26.39 -0.31
N TRP A 279 -4.52 -25.56 -0.53
CA TRP A 279 -3.94 -24.70 0.50
C TRP A 279 -4.26 -23.25 0.17
N ALA A 280 -4.78 -22.46 1.11
CA ALA A 280 -5.26 -21.10 0.84
C ALA A 280 -4.20 -20.21 0.17
N ASP A 281 -2.92 -20.47 0.42
CA ASP A 281 -1.75 -19.89 -0.25
C ASP A 281 -1.83 -20.01 -1.78
N GLY A 282 -2.19 -21.20 -2.26
CA GLY A 282 -2.14 -21.59 -3.67
C GLY A 282 -2.96 -20.71 -4.60
N VAL A 283 -4.02 -20.05 -4.13
CA VAL A 283 -4.78 -19.14 -5.00
C VAL A 283 -4.00 -17.87 -5.31
N PHE A 284 -3.22 -17.33 -4.36
CA PHE A 284 -2.40 -16.15 -4.63
C PHE A 284 -1.26 -16.47 -5.59
N MET A 285 -0.74 -17.69 -5.52
CA MET A 285 0.38 -18.09 -6.35
C MET A 285 0.07 -18.10 -7.85
N VAL A 286 -1.20 -18.21 -8.25
CA VAL A 286 -1.54 -18.35 -9.67
C VAL A 286 -2.75 -17.55 -10.15
N GLN A 287 -3.79 -17.36 -9.33
CA GLN A 287 -5.03 -16.73 -9.83
C GLN A 287 -4.86 -15.27 -10.25
N PRO A 288 -4.13 -14.41 -9.51
CA PRO A 288 -3.83 -13.04 -9.98
C PRO A 288 -3.09 -13.03 -11.32
N PHE A 289 -2.13 -13.93 -11.51
CA PHE A 289 -1.42 -14.08 -12.78
C PHE A 289 -2.39 -14.47 -13.92
N LEU A 290 -3.26 -15.45 -13.71
CA LEU A 290 -4.23 -15.88 -14.72
C LEU A 290 -5.21 -14.78 -15.10
N ALA A 291 -5.72 -14.04 -14.11
CA ALA A 291 -6.59 -12.89 -14.35
C ALA A 291 -5.87 -11.80 -15.18
N ARG A 292 -4.61 -11.48 -14.85
CA ARG A 292 -3.77 -10.55 -15.62
C ARG A 292 -3.47 -11.05 -17.04
N ALA A 293 -3.36 -12.36 -17.22
CA ALA A 293 -3.18 -13.01 -18.53
C ALA A 293 -4.50 -13.20 -19.31
N GLY A 294 -5.63 -12.72 -18.78
CA GLY A 294 -6.94 -12.75 -19.43
C GLY A 294 -7.77 -14.01 -19.18
N ASP A 295 -7.33 -14.94 -18.34
CA ASP A 295 -8.08 -16.15 -17.95
C ASP A 295 -8.85 -15.92 -16.64
N VAL A 296 -9.83 -15.03 -16.71
CA VAL A 296 -10.67 -14.62 -15.58
C VAL A 296 -11.61 -15.76 -15.13
N ASP A 297 -12.09 -16.58 -16.06
CA ASP A 297 -12.98 -17.71 -15.76
C ASP A 297 -12.30 -18.75 -14.86
N THR A 298 -11.07 -19.15 -15.19
CA THR A 298 -10.30 -20.06 -14.33
C THR A 298 -10.01 -19.41 -12.99
N ALA A 299 -9.55 -18.15 -12.98
CA ALA A 299 -9.20 -17.44 -11.76
C ALA A 299 -10.37 -17.35 -10.76
N THR A 300 -11.55 -16.94 -11.24
CA THR A 300 -12.74 -16.83 -10.39
C THR A 300 -13.25 -18.18 -9.91
N ARG A 301 -13.29 -19.19 -10.78
CA ARG A 301 -13.72 -20.55 -10.42
C ARG A 301 -12.85 -21.16 -9.32
N GLN A 302 -11.53 -20.97 -9.38
CA GLN A 302 -10.61 -21.49 -8.37
C GLN A 302 -10.83 -20.84 -7.01
N LEU A 303 -11.03 -19.52 -6.96
CA LEU A 303 -11.36 -18.81 -5.72
C LEU A 303 -12.66 -19.35 -5.09
N SER A 304 -13.71 -19.55 -5.88
CA SER A 304 -14.99 -20.10 -5.38
C SER A 304 -14.85 -21.54 -4.87
N ILE A 305 -14.09 -22.40 -5.57
CA ILE A 305 -13.83 -23.78 -5.13
C ILE A 305 -13.10 -23.79 -3.79
N TYR A 306 -11.97 -23.09 -3.70
CA TYR A 306 -11.18 -23.04 -2.48
C TYR A 306 -11.98 -22.44 -1.32
N TYR A 307 -12.73 -21.35 -1.56
CA TYR A 307 -13.56 -20.73 -0.52
C TYR A 307 -14.57 -21.71 0.08
N ARG A 308 -15.26 -22.50 -0.76
CA ARG A 308 -16.24 -23.49 -0.28
C ARG A 308 -15.62 -24.55 0.64
N HIS A 309 -14.41 -24.99 0.33
CA HIS A 309 -13.69 -26.01 1.11
C HIS A 309 -13.00 -25.45 2.36
N LEU A 310 -12.56 -24.19 2.34
CA LEU A 310 -11.74 -23.62 3.41
C LEU A 310 -12.52 -22.78 4.41
N LYS A 311 -13.68 -22.23 4.05
CA LYS A 311 -14.48 -21.42 4.97
C LYS A 311 -14.88 -22.23 6.19
N ASN A 312 -14.84 -21.59 7.36
CA ASN A 312 -15.24 -22.21 8.61
C ASN A 312 -16.22 -21.31 9.39
N PRO A 313 -16.96 -21.88 10.38
CA PRO A 313 -17.91 -21.12 11.18
C PRO A 313 -17.29 -20.03 12.07
N GLU A 314 -15.97 -20.04 12.31
CA GLU A 314 -15.30 -19.02 13.12
C GLU A 314 -15.10 -17.68 12.38
N GLY A 315 -15.35 -17.65 11.06
CA GLY A 315 -15.45 -16.43 10.24
C GLY A 315 -14.21 -16.11 9.38
N LEU A 316 -13.24 -17.02 9.31
CA LEU A 316 -12.09 -16.94 8.39
C LEU A 316 -11.94 -18.27 7.62
N LEU A 317 -10.79 -18.49 7.00
CA LEU A 317 -10.50 -19.70 6.23
C LEU A 317 -9.50 -20.59 6.99
N ARG A 318 -9.71 -21.90 6.98
CA ARG A 318 -8.68 -22.86 7.39
C ARG A 318 -7.49 -22.77 6.43
N HIS A 319 -6.29 -23.10 6.91
CA HIS A 319 -5.09 -23.06 6.08
C HIS A 319 -5.25 -23.96 4.84
N ALA A 320 -5.71 -25.19 5.04
CA ALA A 320 -5.84 -26.15 3.94
C ALA A 320 -7.06 -27.05 4.08
N TYR A 321 -7.35 -27.76 2.99
CA TYR A 321 -8.31 -28.83 2.87
C TYR A 321 -7.66 -30.01 2.15
N SER A 322 -8.01 -31.23 2.54
CA SER A 322 -7.68 -32.47 1.84
C SER A 322 -8.94 -33.28 1.55
N GLU A 323 -9.03 -33.85 0.36
CA GLU A 323 -10.08 -34.83 0.02
C GLU A 323 -10.04 -36.10 0.89
N HIS A 324 -8.93 -36.35 1.60
CA HIS A 324 -8.77 -37.51 2.46
C HIS A 324 -9.08 -37.23 3.93
N THR A 325 -8.68 -36.06 4.43
CA THR A 325 -8.74 -35.74 5.87
C THR A 325 -9.61 -34.53 6.21
N GLY A 326 -10.17 -33.84 5.22
CA GLY A 326 -10.95 -32.62 5.41
C GLY A 326 -10.09 -31.39 5.70
N GLN A 327 -10.66 -30.43 6.43
CA GLN A 327 -10.00 -29.16 6.75
C GLN A 327 -8.84 -29.34 7.75
N SER A 328 -7.78 -28.55 7.57
CA SER A 328 -6.69 -28.41 8.55
C SER A 328 -7.21 -27.87 9.88
N PRO A 329 -6.54 -28.15 11.02
CA PRO A 329 -7.06 -27.78 12.34
C PRO A 329 -7.09 -26.27 12.60
N GLU A 330 -6.18 -25.51 11.98
CA GLU A 330 -5.95 -24.10 12.34
C GLU A 330 -6.30 -23.12 11.22
N VAL A 331 -6.67 -21.91 11.64
CA VAL A 331 -6.65 -20.70 10.81
C VAL A 331 -5.27 -20.07 10.98
N TRP A 332 -4.45 -20.11 9.94
CA TRP A 332 -3.14 -19.45 9.95
C TRP A 332 -3.21 -18.13 9.17
N CYS A 333 -2.78 -17.04 9.81
CA CYS A 333 -3.13 -15.71 9.32
C CYS A 333 -2.60 -15.41 7.91
N ARG A 334 -1.39 -15.86 7.56
CA ARG A 334 -0.81 -15.60 6.23
C ARG A 334 -1.50 -16.36 5.10
N ALA A 335 -1.87 -17.63 5.31
CA ALA A 335 -2.64 -18.39 4.33
C ALA A 335 -3.97 -17.68 3.98
N VAL A 336 -4.66 -17.16 4.99
CA VAL A 336 -5.87 -16.34 4.78
C VAL A 336 -5.53 -15.02 4.07
N GLY A 337 -4.39 -14.42 4.37
CA GLY A 337 -3.92 -13.17 3.76
C GLY A 337 -3.69 -13.31 2.27
N TRP A 338 -3.02 -14.38 1.85
CA TRP A 338 -2.87 -14.73 0.45
C TRP A 338 -4.20 -14.88 -0.26
N PHE A 339 -5.14 -15.60 0.37
CA PHE A 339 -6.47 -15.74 -0.19
C PHE A 339 -7.18 -14.38 -0.38
N GLY A 340 -7.10 -13.51 0.62
CA GLY A 340 -7.66 -12.16 0.57
C GLY A 340 -7.07 -11.32 -0.55
N MET A 341 -5.73 -11.27 -0.66
CA MET A 341 -5.02 -10.56 -1.72
C MET A 341 -5.41 -11.08 -3.10
N ALA A 342 -5.40 -12.41 -3.28
CA ALA A 342 -5.76 -13.05 -4.53
C ALA A 342 -7.18 -12.64 -4.97
N THR A 343 -8.12 -12.63 -4.03
CA THR A 343 -9.52 -12.31 -4.33
C THR A 343 -9.68 -10.87 -4.80
N VAL A 344 -9.08 -9.89 -4.12
CA VAL A 344 -9.19 -8.47 -4.53
C VAL A 344 -8.41 -8.18 -5.81
N ASP A 345 -7.31 -8.88 -6.07
CA ASP A 345 -6.50 -8.67 -7.27
C ASP A 345 -7.18 -9.26 -8.51
N VAL A 346 -7.74 -10.47 -8.40
CA VAL A 346 -8.56 -11.06 -9.46
C VAL A 346 -9.77 -10.18 -9.74
N LEU A 347 -10.46 -9.69 -8.70
CA LEU A 347 -11.68 -8.88 -8.86
C LEU A 347 -11.47 -7.60 -9.70
N ARG A 348 -10.26 -7.02 -9.74
CA ARG A 348 -9.92 -5.87 -10.61
C ARG A 348 -10.08 -6.19 -12.10
N HIS A 349 -9.88 -7.44 -12.46
CA HIS A 349 -9.94 -7.92 -13.84
C HIS A 349 -11.31 -8.54 -14.21
N VAL A 350 -12.20 -8.71 -13.23
CA VAL A 350 -13.52 -9.32 -13.44
C VAL A 350 -14.52 -8.28 -13.97
N PRO A 351 -15.07 -8.47 -15.20
CA PRO A 351 -16.08 -7.57 -15.75
C PRO A 351 -17.31 -7.45 -14.84
N ARG A 352 -17.95 -6.28 -14.80
CA ARG A 352 -19.12 -6.02 -13.94
C ARG A 352 -20.29 -6.98 -14.18
N THR A 353 -20.40 -7.52 -15.40
CA THR A 353 -21.43 -8.48 -15.84
C THR A 353 -21.06 -9.94 -15.60
N HIS A 354 -19.83 -10.23 -15.16
CA HIS A 354 -19.37 -11.59 -14.98
C HIS A 354 -20.14 -12.30 -13.86
N PRO A 355 -20.64 -13.53 -14.05
CA PRO A 355 -21.53 -14.19 -13.10
C PRO A 355 -20.89 -14.44 -11.73
N ALA A 356 -19.59 -14.76 -11.69
CA ALA A 356 -18.88 -14.99 -10.43
C ALA A 356 -18.59 -13.72 -9.62
N ARG A 357 -18.82 -12.51 -10.18
CA ARG A 357 -18.40 -11.26 -9.53
C ARG A 357 -19.10 -11.03 -8.19
N ALA A 358 -20.40 -11.35 -8.11
CA ALA A 358 -21.17 -11.21 -6.89
C ALA A 358 -20.64 -12.13 -5.78
N GLU A 359 -20.32 -13.38 -6.11
CA GLU A 359 -19.74 -14.34 -5.17
C GLU A 359 -18.38 -13.85 -4.65
N LEU A 360 -17.49 -13.38 -5.52
CA LEU A 360 -16.19 -12.84 -5.09
C LEU A 360 -16.34 -11.63 -4.17
N MET A 361 -17.30 -10.74 -4.41
CA MET A 361 -17.58 -9.62 -3.52
C MET A 361 -18.04 -10.08 -2.13
N GLU A 362 -18.87 -11.13 -2.04
CA GLU A 362 -19.28 -11.72 -0.77
C GLU A 362 -18.11 -12.38 -0.04
N ILE A 363 -17.22 -13.06 -0.77
CA ILE A 363 -15.98 -13.61 -0.21
C ILE A 363 -15.12 -12.50 0.41
N VAL A 364 -14.94 -11.38 -0.29
CA VAL A 364 -14.20 -10.22 0.22
C VAL A 364 -14.87 -9.64 1.46
N ARG A 365 -16.20 -9.52 1.49
CA ARG A 365 -16.94 -9.03 2.67
C ARG A 365 -16.75 -9.94 3.88
N HIS A 366 -16.90 -11.25 3.69
CA HIS A 366 -16.68 -12.25 4.74
C HIS A 366 -15.27 -12.15 5.34
N LEU A 367 -14.24 -12.07 4.49
CA LEU A 367 -12.85 -11.93 4.95
C LEU A 367 -12.63 -10.60 5.67
N ALA A 368 -13.11 -9.49 5.12
CA ALA A 368 -12.96 -8.17 5.73
C ALA A 368 -13.65 -8.06 7.10
N ASP A 369 -14.79 -8.73 7.29
CA ASP A 369 -15.44 -8.83 8.59
C ASP A 369 -14.62 -9.62 9.59
N GLY A 370 -14.05 -10.76 9.18
CA GLY A 370 -13.11 -11.51 10.00
C GLY A 370 -11.88 -10.69 10.37
N TYR A 371 -11.26 -10.00 9.40
CA TYR A 371 -10.11 -9.13 9.66
C TYR A 371 -10.45 -8.02 10.65
N ARG A 372 -11.58 -7.33 10.48
CA ARG A 372 -12.02 -6.30 11.43
C ARG A 372 -12.26 -6.87 12.83
N ARG A 373 -12.89 -8.04 12.93
CA ARG A 373 -13.23 -8.69 14.21
C ARG A 373 -11.99 -9.09 15.02
N PHE A 374 -10.97 -9.59 14.35
CA PHE A 374 -9.78 -10.15 14.98
C PHE A 374 -8.58 -9.19 15.00
N GLN A 375 -8.80 -7.89 14.73
CA GLN A 375 -7.74 -6.89 14.78
C GLN A 375 -7.36 -6.53 16.22
N ASP A 376 -6.08 -6.66 16.55
CA ASP A 376 -5.52 -6.31 17.85
C ASP A 376 -5.55 -4.77 18.11
N PRO A 377 -5.55 -4.29 19.37
CA PRO A 377 -5.40 -2.87 19.69
C PRO A 377 -4.21 -2.17 19.02
N SER A 378 -3.08 -2.85 18.81
CA SER A 378 -1.92 -2.34 18.04
C SER A 378 -2.22 -2.08 16.57
N GLY A 379 -3.26 -2.71 16.03
CA GLY A 379 -3.61 -2.72 14.60
C GLY A 379 -3.15 -3.96 13.86
N LEU A 380 -2.24 -4.75 14.42
CA LEU A 380 -1.75 -6.01 13.84
C LEU A 380 -2.76 -7.16 14.04
N TRP A 381 -2.42 -8.33 13.49
CA TRP A 381 -3.16 -9.59 13.66
C TRP A 381 -2.24 -10.70 14.15
N PHE A 382 -2.80 -11.62 14.93
CA PHE A 382 -2.07 -12.77 15.47
C PHE A 382 -1.80 -13.83 14.41
N GLN A 383 -0.68 -14.55 14.56
CA GLN A 383 -0.30 -15.74 13.80
C GLN A 383 -1.47 -16.74 13.68
N LEU A 384 -2.17 -16.99 14.79
CA LEU A 384 -3.47 -17.65 14.82
C LEU A 384 -4.54 -16.60 15.19
N PRO A 385 -5.21 -15.97 14.20
CA PRO A 385 -5.97 -14.75 14.40
C PRO A 385 -7.25 -14.96 15.23
N ILE A 386 -7.80 -16.17 15.22
CA ILE A 386 -9.02 -16.51 15.96
C ILE A 386 -8.74 -16.96 17.41
N LYS A 387 -7.48 -16.95 17.85
CA LYS A 387 -7.04 -17.37 19.19
C LYS A 387 -6.16 -16.30 19.86
N PRO A 388 -6.61 -15.04 19.99
CA PRO A 388 -5.76 -13.95 20.50
C PRO A 388 -5.29 -14.17 21.94
N ASP A 389 -6.10 -14.82 22.77
CA ASP A 389 -5.79 -15.08 24.19
C ASP A 389 -4.94 -16.34 24.41
N LEU A 390 -4.57 -17.05 23.34
CA LEU A 390 -3.76 -18.27 23.43
C LEU A 390 -2.33 -17.94 23.84
N ALA A 391 -1.88 -18.56 24.94
CA ALA A 391 -0.53 -18.40 25.44
C ALA A 391 0.52 -18.76 24.37
N GLY A 392 1.48 -17.84 24.13
CA GLY A 392 2.54 -18.02 23.14
C GLY A 392 2.16 -17.62 21.71
N ASN A 393 0.91 -17.26 21.45
CA ASN A 393 0.51 -16.58 20.21
C ASN A 393 1.18 -15.21 20.11
N TRP A 394 1.29 -14.69 18.90
CA TRP A 394 2.06 -13.48 18.63
C TRP A 394 1.56 -12.76 17.38
N LEU A 395 1.74 -11.44 17.35
CA LEU A 395 1.34 -10.57 16.25
C LEU A 395 2.30 -10.72 15.07
N GLU A 396 1.78 -11.00 13.88
CA GLU A 396 2.54 -11.37 12.70
C GLU A 396 2.43 -10.30 11.61
N THR A 397 3.58 -9.84 11.11
CA THR A 397 3.69 -8.66 10.25
C THR A 397 3.27 -8.91 8.81
N SER A 398 3.53 -10.10 8.26
CA SER A 398 3.21 -10.38 6.86
C SER A 398 1.70 -10.40 6.61
N CYS A 399 0.93 -11.16 7.37
CA CYS A 399 -0.52 -11.25 7.23
C CYS A 399 -1.20 -9.94 7.60
N SER A 400 -0.66 -9.20 8.58
CA SER A 400 -1.12 -7.84 8.88
C SER A 400 -0.97 -6.91 7.67
N SER A 401 0.12 -7.03 6.92
CA SER A 401 0.32 -6.29 5.67
C SER A 401 -0.72 -6.68 4.62
N MET A 402 -0.96 -7.99 4.46
CA MET A 402 -1.94 -8.54 3.51
C MET A 402 -3.36 -8.11 3.85
N TYR A 403 -3.76 -8.12 5.13
CA TYR A 403 -5.11 -7.75 5.55
C TYR A 403 -5.37 -6.26 5.35
N ALA A 404 -4.40 -5.41 5.74
CA ALA A 404 -4.48 -3.97 5.48
C ALA A 404 -4.60 -3.67 3.98
N TYR A 405 -3.80 -4.35 3.15
CA TYR A 405 -3.90 -4.29 1.69
C TYR A 405 -5.29 -4.71 1.20
N THR A 406 -5.76 -5.92 1.54
CA THR A 406 -7.04 -6.46 1.06
C THR A 406 -8.19 -5.53 1.40
N ILE A 407 -8.25 -5.01 2.63
CA ILE A 407 -9.30 -4.08 3.05
C ILE A 407 -9.22 -2.77 2.24
N SER A 408 -8.03 -2.20 2.09
CA SER A 408 -7.84 -0.96 1.30
C SER A 408 -8.30 -1.13 -0.14
N GLN A 409 -7.87 -2.22 -0.80
CA GLN A 409 -8.26 -2.50 -2.18
C GLN A 409 -9.75 -2.74 -2.32
N ALA A 410 -10.37 -3.42 -1.36
CA ALA A 410 -11.80 -3.66 -1.38
C ALA A 410 -12.63 -2.37 -1.19
N VAL A 411 -12.12 -1.37 -0.46
CA VAL A 411 -12.74 -0.04 -0.40
C VAL A 411 -12.57 0.70 -1.74
N GLU A 412 -11.37 0.74 -2.31
CA GLU A 412 -11.09 1.38 -3.60
C GLU A 412 -11.98 0.81 -4.72
N GLN A 413 -12.16 -0.51 -4.72
CA GLN A 413 -13.03 -1.23 -5.66
C GLN A 413 -14.53 -1.11 -5.33
N ARG A 414 -14.91 -0.33 -4.30
CA ARG A 414 -16.29 -0.10 -3.82
C ARG A 414 -17.02 -1.39 -3.42
N VAL A 415 -16.28 -2.41 -2.98
CA VAL A 415 -16.85 -3.65 -2.43
C VAL A 415 -17.24 -3.44 -0.96
N LEU A 416 -16.41 -2.69 -0.23
CA LEU A 416 -16.60 -2.32 1.17
C LEU A 416 -16.96 -0.84 1.32
N SER A 417 -17.62 -0.52 2.43
CA SER A 417 -17.89 0.86 2.86
C SER A 417 -16.58 1.60 3.19
N PRO A 418 -16.47 2.92 2.93
CA PRO A 418 -15.32 3.74 3.35
C PRO A 418 -14.98 3.66 4.85
N SER A 419 -15.94 3.27 5.70
CA SER A 419 -15.71 3.04 7.14
C SER A 419 -14.61 2.00 7.43
N TYR A 420 -14.39 1.03 6.52
CA TYR A 420 -13.32 0.03 6.65
C TYR A 420 -11.92 0.62 6.48
N LEU A 421 -11.77 1.83 5.93
CA LEU A 421 -10.46 2.51 5.87
C LEU A 421 -9.87 2.73 7.26
N ARG A 422 -10.70 2.87 8.32
CA ARG A 422 -10.19 2.96 9.69
C ARG A 422 -9.43 1.69 10.10
N VAL A 423 -9.92 0.51 9.69
CA VAL A 423 -9.31 -0.80 9.95
C VAL A 423 -8.00 -0.92 9.17
N ALA A 424 -8.04 -0.64 7.86
CA ALA A 424 -6.85 -0.69 6.99
C ALA A 424 -5.75 0.28 7.47
N ARG A 425 -6.09 1.54 7.79
CA ARG A 425 -5.15 2.54 8.31
C ARG A 425 -4.55 2.15 9.65
N LYS A 426 -5.34 1.53 10.53
CA LYS A 426 -4.83 1.01 11.81
C LYS A 426 -3.85 -0.13 11.57
N GLY A 427 -4.18 -1.06 10.67
CA GLY A 427 -3.29 -2.15 10.26
C GLY A 427 -1.98 -1.65 9.66
N TYR A 428 -2.06 -0.69 8.76
CA TYR A 428 -0.90 -0.04 8.16
C TYR A 428 0.04 0.58 9.19
N ARG A 429 -0.49 1.35 10.14
CA ARG A 429 0.32 1.92 11.23
C ARG A 429 0.93 0.82 12.12
N GLY A 430 0.17 -0.23 12.41
CA GLY A 430 0.67 -1.40 13.13
C GLY A 430 1.86 -2.03 12.41
N VAL A 431 1.75 -2.26 11.09
CA VAL A 431 2.82 -2.82 10.27
C VAL A 431 4.05 -1.89 10.23
N LEU A 432 3.85 -0.58 10.03
CA LEU A 432 4.96 0.37 10.03
C LEU A 432 5.68 0.46 11.39
N SER A 433 5.01 0.15 12.50
CA SER A 433 5.67 0.06 13.81
C SER A 433 6.69 -1.09 13.90
N GLN A 434 6.63 -2.05 12.98
CA GLN A 434 7.58 -3.16 12.86
C GLN A 434 8.75 -2.84 11.92
N ALA A 435 8.75 -1.64 11.31
CA ALA A 435 9.77 -1.19 10.40
C ALA A 435 10.75 -0.25 11.11
N SER A 436 12.05 -0.52 10.97
CA SER A 436 13.12 0.31 11.53
C SER A 436 14.30 0.42 10.57
N ILE A 437 15.24 1.31 10.89
CA ILE A 437 16.53 1.43 10.22
C ILE A 437 17.62 1.04 11.20
N GLY A 438 18.41 0.04 10.84
CA GLY A 438 19.56 -0.39 11.62
C GLY A 438 20.67 0.65 11.62
N SER A 439 21.64 0.47 12.51
CA SER A 439 22.84 1.33 12.58
C SER A 439 23.68 1.30 11.30
N ASP A 440 23.51 0.28 10.46
CA ASP A 440 24.15 0.15 9.15
C ASP A 440 23.38 0.88 8.02
N GLY A 441 22.32 1.61 8.36
CA GLY A 441 21.47 2.34 7.42
C GLY A 441 20.48 1.47 6.65
N ARG A 442 20.42 0.16 6.93
CA ARG A 442 19.51 -0.79 6.26
C ARG A 442 18.18 -0.92 6.96
N THR A 443 17.13 -1.24 6.21
CA THR A 443 15.81 -1.49 6.76
C THR A 443 15.75 -2.82 7.49
N ALA A 444 14.98 -2.88 8.56
CA ALA A 444 14.57 -4.10 9.24
C ALA A 444 13.05 -4.10 9.40
N ILE A 445 12.39 -5.10 8.80
CA ILE A 445 10.97 -5.38 8.98
C ILE A 445 10.86 -6.62 9.85
N ALA A 446 10.49 -6.44 11.12
CA ALA A 446 10.46 -7.51 12.11
C ALA A 446 9.12 -8.27 12.11
N GLY A 447 9.09 -9.39 12.85
CA GLY A 447 7.83 -10.10 13.15
C GLY A 447 7.25 -10.89 11.97
N ILE A 448 8.09 -11.34 11.02
CA ILE A 448 7.64 -12.11 9.86
C ILE A 448 7.76 -13.61 10.16
N SER A 449 6.68 -14.38 10.05
CA SER A 449 6.75 -15.84 10.15
C SER A 449 7.52 -16.37 8.94
N VAL A 450 8.52 -17.22 9.15
CA VAL A 450 9.22 -17.93 8.05
C VAL A 450 8.27 -18.84 7.27
N GLY A 451 8.71 -19.39 6.13
CA GLY A 451 7.94 -20.36 5.33
C GLY A 451 7.38 -21.49 6.19
N THR A 452 6.10 -21.80 6.04
CA THR A 452 5.33 -22.60 7.00
C THR A 452 4.32 -23.47 6.26
N SER A 453 4.33 -24.76 6.55
CA SER A 453 3.41 -25.74 5.95
C SER A 453 2.12 -25.88 6.76
N VAL A 454 1.24 -26.80 6.35
CA VAL A 454 0.08 -27.20 7.16
C VAL A 454 0.56 -27.94 8.41
N GLY A 455 0.04 -27.57 9.58
CA GLY A 455 0.43 -28.16 10.87
C GLY A 455 -0.64 -27.95 11.94
N ASP A 456 -0.27 -28.27 13.18
CA ASP A 456 -1.10 -28.05 14.37
C ASP A 456 -0.80 -26.70 15.05
N GLU A 457 -1.56 -26.37 16.09
CA GLU A 457 -1.39 -25.15 16.89
C GLU A 457 0.08 -24.95 17.32
N ALA A 458 0.69 -25.97 17.92
CA ALA A 458 2.03 -25.90 18.45
C ALA A 458 3.08 -25.69 17.34
N TYR A 459 2.87 -26.25 16.16
CA TYR A 459 3.68 -26.00 14.97
C TYR A 459 3.63 -24.54 14.53
N TYR A 460 2.45 -23.92 14.48
CA TYR A 460 2.32 -22.50 14.10
C TYR A 460 2.91 -21.53 15.13
N LEU A 461 2.73 -21.82 16.43
CA LEU A 461 3.25 -20.99 17.51
C LEU A 461 4.80 -20.99 17.55
N ARG A 462 5.42 -22.12 17.21
CA ARG A 462 6.89 -22.27 17.19
C ARG A 462 7.58 -21.74 15.93
N ARG A 463 6.83 -21.22 14.95
CA ARG A 463 7.46 -20.65 13.75
C ARG A 463 8.36 -19.47 14.12
N ALA A 464 9.55 -19.44 13.52
CA ALA A 464 10.50 -18.38 13.75
C ALA A 464 9.96 -17.03 13.25
N ARG A 465 10.25 -15.98 14.02
CA ARG A 465 9.88 -14.58 13.74
C ARG A 465 11.09 -13.89 13.13
N ALA A 466 11.23 -14.01 11.82
CA ALA A 466 12.37 -13.47 11.09
C ALA A 466 12.25 -11.96 10.85
N VAL A 467 13.39 -11.35 10.61
CA VAL A 467 13.51 -9.97 10.11
C VAL A 467 13.81 -10.05 8.62
N ASN A 468 13.12 -9.22 7.82
CA ASN A 468 13.33 -9.13 6.37
C ASN A 468 13.15 -10.47 5.62
N ASP A 469 12.32 -11.38 6.16
CA ASP A 469 11.98 -12.59 5.44
C ASP A 469 11.10 -12.26 4.22
N PHE A 470 11.43 -12.86 3.07
CA PHE A 470 10.87 -12.47 1.78
C PHE A 470 9.36 -12.77 1.64
N HIS A 471 8.82 -13.67 2.46
CA HIS A 471 7.37 -13.90 2.54
C HIS A 471 6.65 -12.62 2.96
N GLY A 472 7.22 -11.89 3.93
CA GLY A 472 6.67 -10.66 4.47
C GLY A 472 7.14 -9.40 3.75
N LEU A 473 8.37 -9.36 3.23
CA LEU A 473 8.87 -8.18 2.51
C LEU A 473 8.05 -7.86 1.26
N GLY A 474 7.72 -8.87 0.45
CA GLY A 474 6.87 -8.68 -0.72
C GLY A 474 5.48 -8.17 -0.33
N ALA A 475 4.85 -8.79 0.67
CA ALA A 475 3.55 -8.35 1.17
C ALA A 475 3.56 -6.93 1.75
N PHE A 476 4.63 -6.56 2.46
CA PHE A 476 4.85 -5.21 2.97
C PHE A 476 4.94 -4.20 1.82
N LEU A 477 5.71 -4.50 0.77
CA LEU A 477 5.87 -3.62 -0.39
C LEU A 477 4.55 -3.49 -1.18
N LEU A 478 3.82 -4.58 -1.43
CA LEU A 478 2.51 -4.53 -2.08
C LEU A 478 1.53 -3.67 -1.28
N MET A 479 1.48 -3.87 0.04
CA MET A 479 0.71 -3.00 0.93
C MET A 479 1.16 -1.55 0.76
N ASN A 480 2.45 -1.25 0.90
CA ASN A 480 2.94 0.13 0.93
C ASN A 480 2.81 0.87 -0.41
N GLU A 481 2.89 0.17 -1.54
CA GLU A 481 2.69 0.78 -2.87
C GLU A 481 1.23 0.98 -3.25
N GLU A 482 0.33 0.13 -2.77
CA GLU A 482 -1.07 0.17 -3.22
C GLU A 482 -2.07 0.63 -2.15
N LEU A 483 -1.67 0.78 -0.90
CA LEU A 483 -2.57 1.31 0.12
C LEU A 483 -3.03 2.71 -0.30
N GLY A 484 -4.34 2.87 -0.48
CA GLY A 484 -4.98 4.10 -0.96
C GLY A 484 -4.99 5.20 0.09
N LEU A 485 -3.81 5.60 0.57
CA LEU A 485 -3.63 6.61 1.64
C LEU A 485 -2.97 7.90 1.17
N ALA A 486 -2.47 7.98 -0.06
CA ALA A 486 -2.12 9.25 -0.66
C ALA A 486 -3.38 9.87 -1.30
N PRO A 487 -3.69 11.15 -1.08
CA PRO A 487 -4.57 11.87 -2.00
C PRO A 487 -3.92 11.80 -3.38
N LYS A 488 -4.63 11.24 -4.36
CA LYS A 488 -4.22 11.29 -5.76
C LYS A 488 -4.46 12.67 -6.32
#